data_AF-A0A4Q9LKR4-F1
#
_entry.id   AF-A0A4Q9LKR4-F1
#
_cell.length_a   1.000
_cell.length_b   1.000
_cell.length_c   1.000
_cell.angle_alpha   90.00
_cell.angle_beta   90.00
_cell.angle_gamma   90.00
#
_symmetry.space_group_name_H-M   'P 1'
#
loop_
_entity.id
_entity.type
_entity.pdbx_description
1 polymer ?
#
loop_
_entity_poly.entity_id
_entity_poly.type
_entity_poly.pdbx_seq_one_letter_code
_entity_poly.pdbx_strand_id
1 'polypeptide(L)'
;MKLESICKEDKVTTKNITLVLEYFNENKMNQTEINNIYMFLCKEWDIKICDQKMSNLIDLLMKSGFEVIYLNEIKIFLESYNIEMFKIYGELFKNCSGCYEAFGIKSVREGFTYKANIKEVESFTPVFKKYKNKNDKRNNRTDKKNIRNASKLNAMKKAKSLRNEKIEYAEKVKEMYRKAKSNN
;
A
#
# COMPACT_ATOMS: atom_id res chain seq x y z
N MET A 1 -23.54 -8.14 -0.18
CA MET A 1 -22.86 -6.91 0.28
C MET A 1 -21.50 -6.87 -0.41
N LYS A 2 -20.99 -5.71 -0.88
CA LYS A 2 -19.70 -5.67 -1.59
C LYS A 2 -18.57 -5.51 -0.57
N LEU A 3 -17.54 -6.37 -0.61
CA LEU A 3 -16.36 -6.30 0.29
C LEU A 3 -15.76 -4.89 0.37
N GLU A 4 -15.76 -4.17 -0.76
CA GLU A 4 -15.31 -2.77 -0.84
C GLU A 4 -16.04 -1.82 0.11
N SER A 5 -17.34 -2.02 0.38
CA SER A 5 -18.06 -1.15 1.31
C SER A 5 -17.61 -1.37 2.74
N ILE A 6 -17.34 -2.63 3.11
CA ILE A 6 -16.87 -3.01 4.45
C ILE A 6 -15.47 -2.45 4.67
N CYS A 7 -14.57 -2.63 3.69
CA CYS A 7 -13.17 -2.16 3.80
C CYS A 7 -13.05 -0.62 3.79
N LYS A 8 -14.10 0.11 3.40
CA LYS A 8 -14.15 1.59 3.46
C LYS A 8 -14.46 2.13 4.84
N GLU A 9 -14.99 1.33 5.76
CA GLU A 9 -15.32 1.80 7.12
C GLU A 9 -14.07 2.18 7.91
N ASP A 10 -14.14 3.25 8.71
CA ASP A 10 -12.97 3.82 9.40
C ASP A 10 -12.51 3.00 10.62
N LYS A 11 -13.31 2.03 11.08
CA LYS A 11 -13.02 1.21 12.24
C LYS A 11 -13.19 -0.28 11.96
N VAL A 12 -12.29 -1.07 12.55
CA VAL A 12 -12.38 -2.53 12.58
C VAL A 12 -13.25 -2.94 13.75
N THR A 13 -14.38 -3.58 13.45
CA THR A 13 -15.36 -4.04 14.45
C THR A 13 -15.61 -5.53 14.28
N THR A 14 -16.09 -6.19 15.34
CA THR A 14 -16.49 -7.60 15.29
C THR A 14 -17.52 -7.89 14.19
N LYS A 15 -18.44 -6.95 13.93
CA LYS A 15 -19.43 -7.07 12.85
C LYS A 15 -18.75 -7.12 11.49
N ASN A 16 -17.84 -6.20 11.22
CA ASN A 16 -17.16 -6.10 9.92
C ASN A 16 -16.24 -7.30 9.69
N ILE A 17 -15.51 -7.75 10.71
CA ILE A 17 -14.70 -8.97 10.65
C ILE A 17 -15.59 -10.17 10.29
N THR A 18 -16.79 -10.27 10.90
CA THR A 18 -17.72 -11.37 10.60
C THR A 18 -18.14 -11.35 9.13
N LEU A 19 -18.51 -10.18 8.60
CA LEU A 19 -18.88 -10.03 7.20
C LEU A 19 -17.72 -10.34 6.24
N VAL A 20 -16.49 -9.97 6.59
CA VAL A 20 -15.29 -10.29 5.81
C VAL A 20 -15.04 -11.80 5.81
N LEU A 21 -15.17 -12.48 6.96
CA LEU A 21 -15.03 -13.92 7.08
C LEU A 21 -16.06 -14.69 6.25
N GLU A 22 -17.34 -14.29 6.33
CA GLU A 22 -18.41 -14.86 5.52
C GLU A 22 -18.07 -14.71 4.03
N TYR A 23 -17.65 -13.51 3.61
CA TYR A 23 -17.25 -13.26 2.23
C TYR A 23 -16.05 -14.11 1.80
N PHE A 24 -15.06 -14.30 2.67
CA PHE A 24 -13.87 -15.15 2.43
C PHE A 24 -14.23 -16.61 2.21
N ASN A 25 -15.17 -17.14 3.00
CA ASN A 25 -15.58 -18.54 2.89
C ASN A 25 -16.44 -18.80 1.66
N GLU A 26 -17.25 -17.83 1.25
CA GLU A 26 -18.17 -17.97 0.11
C GLU A 26 -17.50 -17.71 -1.24
N ASN A 27 -16.41 -16.94 -1.29
CA ASN A 27 -15.84 -16.44 -2.53
C ASN A 27 -14.33 -16.67 -2.59
N LYS A 28 -13.84 -17.03 -3.78
CA LYS A 28 -12.40 -17.04 -4.05
C LYS A 28 -11.90 -15.62 -4.25
N MET A 29 -11.14 -15.11 -3.27
CA MET A 29 -10.59 -13.75 -3.33
C MET A 29 -9.50 -13.59 -4.38
N ASN A 30 -9.46 -12.40 -4.98
CA ASN A 30 -8.31 -11.94 -5.75
C ASN A 30 -7.32 -11.14 -4.87
N GLN A 31 -6.12 -10.87 -5.41
CA GLN A 31 -5.08 -10.12 -4.70
C GLN A 31 -5.53 -8.73 -4.25
N THR A 32 -6.30 -8.02 -5.08
CA THR A 32 -6.78 -6.66 -4.77
C THR A 32 -7.71 -6.67 -3.55
N GLU A 33 -8.59 -7.66 -3.47
CA GLU A 33 -9.51 -7.85 -2.35
C GLU A 33 -8.76 -8.13 -1.05
N ILE A 34 -7.74 -8.99 -1.10
CA ILE A 34 -6.91 -9.31 0.06
C ILE A 34 -6.11 -8.10 0.51
N ASN A 35 -5.54 -7.34 -0.42
CA ASN A 35 -4.86 -6.08 -0.10
C ASN A 35 -5.83 -5.09 0.55
N ASN A 36 -7.07 -5.01 0.07
CA ASN A 36 -8.08 -4.15 0.69
C ASN A 36 -8.40 -4.58 2.14
N ILE A 37 -8.41 -5.89 2.43
CA ILE A 37 -8.60 -6.39 3.79
C ILE A 37 -7.40 -6.05 4.67
N TYR A 38 -6.17 -6.21 4.19
CA TYR A 38 -4.99 -5.75 4.92
C TYR A 38 -5.06 -4.25 5.22
N MET A 39 -5.41 -3.43 4.23
CA MET A 39 -5.59 -1.98 4.42
C MET A 39 -6.72 -1.64 5.40
N PHE A 40 -7.78 -2.45 5.43
CA PHE A 40 -8.84 -2.34 6.42
C PHE A 40 -8.33 -2.68 7.83
N LEU A 41 -7.48 -3.69 7.98
CA LEU A 41 -6.85 -4.04 9.26
C LEU A 41 -5.84 -2.98 9.77
N CYS A 42 -5.36 -2.08 8.93
CA CYS A 42 -4.55 -0.92 9.36
C CYS A 42 -5.36 0.18 10.08
N LYS A 43 -6.70 0.08 10.08
CA LYS A 43 -7.58 1.11 10.65
C LYS A 43 -7.67 0.98 12.17
N GLU A 44 -8.42 1.87 12.81
CA GLU A 44 -8.59 1.85 14.26
C GLU A 44 -9.39 0.61 14.69
N TRP A 45 -8.91 -0.09 15.71
CA TRP A 45 -9.53 -1.31 16.23
C TRP A 45 -10.44 -0.99 17.40
N ASP A 46 -11.65 -1.53 17.39
CA ASP A 46 -12.53 -1.45 18.55
C ASP A 46 -11.97 -2.32 19.70
N ILE A 47 -12.04 -1.80 20.92
CA ILE A 47 -11.55 -2.47 22.15
C ILE A 47 -12.30 -3.80 22.39
N LYS A 48 -13.49 -3.97 21.79
CA LYS A 48 -14.36 -5.14 21.94
C LYS A 48 -14.28 -6.13 20.77
N ILE A 49 -13.19 -6.12 20.00
CA ILE A 49 -13.01 -7.12 18.94
C ILE A 49 -13.01 -8.53 19.55
N CYS A 50 -13.75 -9.44 18.92
CA CYS A 50 -13.75 -10.85 19.31
C CYS A 50 -12.44 -11.53 18.86
N ASP A 51 -11.64 -11.97 19.83
CA ASP A 51 -10.30 -12.51 19.60
C ASP A 51 -10.29 -13.69 18.62
N GLN A 52 -11.27 -14.59 18.75
CA GLN A 52 -11.38 -15.77 17.89
C GLN A 52 -11.66 -15.39 16.43
N LYS A 53 -12.57 -14.43 16.20
CA LYS A 53 -12.92 -14.00 14.84
C LYS A 53 -11.75 -13.28 14.18
N MET A 54 -11.04 -12.44 14.92
CA MET A 54 -9.84 -11.78 14.42
C MET A 54 -8.75 -12.80 14.09
N SER A 55 -8.49 -13.75 14.98
CA SER A 55 -7.52 -14.82 14.76
C SER A 55 -7.86 -15.65 13.52
N ASN A 56 -9.13 -16.02 13.33
CA ASN A 56 -9.57 -16.75 12.14
C ASN A 56 -9.33 -15.95 10.85
N LEU A 57 -9.59 -14.63 10.87
CA LEU A 57 -9.36 -13.79 9.71
C LEU A 57 -7.87 -13.70 9.38
N ILE A 58 -7.02 -13.51 10.38
CA ILE A 58 -5.57 -13.46 10.20
C ILE A 58 -5.04 -14.79 9.67
N ASP A 59 -5.51 -15.93 10.20
CA ASP A 59 -5.14 -17.26 9.73
C ASP A 59 -5.49 -17.47 8.25
N LEU A 60 -6.70 -17.09 7.84
CA LEU A 60 -7.13 -17.15 6.44
C LEU A 60 -6.28 -16.26 5.53
N LEU A 61 -5.95 -15.05 5.97
CA LEU A 61 -5.08 -14.15 5.22
C LEU A 61 -3.68 -14.74 5.03
N MET A 62 -3.09 -15.32 6.08
CA MET A 62 -1.80 -16.02 5.99
C MET A 62 -1.84 -17.23 5.04
N LYS A 63 -2.96 -17.96 5.03
CA LYS A 63 -3.17 -19.15 4.19
C LYS A 63 -3.66 -18.84 2.77
N SER A 64 -3.93 -17.57 2.47
CA SER A 64 -4.51 -17.16 1.19
C SER A 64 -3.58 -17.40 -0.02
N GLY A 65 -2.29 -17.69 0.21
CA GLY A 65 -1.30 -17.93 -0.83
C GLY A 65 -0.78 -16.66 -1.50
N PHE A 66 -1.26 -15.49 -1.08
CA PHE A 66 -0.82 -14.19 -1.54
C PHE A 66 0.27 -13.62 -0.65
N GLU A 67 0.96 -12.57 -1.12
CA GLU A 67 2.03 -11.92 -0.37
C GLU A 67 1.46 -11.29 0.92
N VAL A 68 1.95 -11.77 2.07
CA VAL A 68 1.50 -11.33 3.38
C VAL A 68 2.15 -9.98 3.72
N ILE A 69 1.32 -9.01 4.08
CA ILE A 69 1.77 -7.66 4.47
C ILE A 69 2.03 -7.65 5.98
N TYR A 70 3.18 -7.09 6.38
CA TYR A 70 3.49 -6.85 7.79
C TYR A 70 2.61 -5.72 8.35
N LEU A 71 1.83 -6.00 9.40
CA LEU A 71 1.04 -5.02 10.13
C LEU A 71 1.35 -5.07 11.62
N ASN A 72 1.57 -3.90 12.23
CA ASN A 72 1.94 -3.81 13.63
C ASN A 72 0.77 -4.14 14.56
N GLU A 73 -0.45 -3.81 14.12
CA GLU A 73 -1.69 -4.09 14.82
C GLU A 73 -1.92 -5.61 14.92
N ILE A 74 -1.71 -6.34 13.82
CA ILE A 74 -1.76 -7.81 13.80
C ILE A 74 -0.69 -8.38 14.74
N LYS A 75 0.54 -7.89 14.65
CA LYS A 75 1.63 -8.33 15.54
C LYS A 75 1.24 -8.19 17.01
N ILE A 76 0.87 -6.99 17.46
CA ILE A 76 0.53 -6.69 18.86
C ILE A 76 -0.64 -7.55 19.33
N PHE A 77 -1.65 -7.71 18.49
CA PHE A 77 -2.80 -8.53 18.80
C PHE A 77 -2.43 -10.01 18.97
N LEU A 78 -1.70 -10.59 18.02
CA LEU A 78 -1.30 -11.99 18.12
C LEU A 78 -0.38 -12.22 19.33
N GLU A 79 0.54 -11.31 19.60
CA GLU A 79 1.41 -11.37 20.78
C GLU A 79 0.61 -11.40 22.10
N SER A 80 -0.51 -10.67 22.15
CA SER A 80 -1.34 -10.56 23.35
C SER A 80 -2.36 -11.70 23.50
N TYR A 81 -2.91 -12.21 22.39
CA TYR A 81 -4.08 -13.09 22.41
C TYR A 81 -3.86 -14.47 21.78
N ASN A 82 -2.82 -14.64 20.94
CA ASN A 82 -2.54 -15.92 20.29
C ASN A 82 -1.05 -16.09 19.95
N ILE A 83 -0.27 -16.49 20.96
CA ILE A 83 1.19 -16.61 20.86
C ILE A 83 1.66 -17.65 19.83
N GLU A 84 0.86 -18.68 19.57
CA GLU A 84 1.18 -19.69 18.56
C GLU A 84 1.10 -19.08 17.16
N MET A 85 0.00 -18.38 16.88
CA MET A 85 -0.20 -17.69 15.61
C MET A 85 0.78 -16.52 15.42
N PHE A 86 1.19 -15.85 16.49
CA PHE A 86 2.27 -14.85 16.46
C PHE A 86 3.58 -15.43 15.88
N LYS A 87 3.98 -16.62 16.34
CA LYS A 87 5.19 -17.30 15.83
C LYS A 87 5.05 -17.66 14.36
N ILE A 88 3.89 -18.21 13.97
CA ILE A 88 3.61 -18.57 12.57
C ILE A 88 3.67 -17.32 11.67
N TYR A 89 3.07 -16.21 12.11
CA TYR A 89 3.10 -14.96 11.39
C TYR A 89 4.52 -14.40 11.25
N GLY A 90 5.33 -14.48 12.32
CA GLY A 90 6.73 -14.05 12.30
C GLY A 90 7.60 -14.85 11.32
N GLU A 91 7.41 -16.16 11.22
CA GLU A 91 8.15 -17.04 10.30
C GLU A 91 7.98 -16.64 8.83
N LEU A 92 6.83 -16.08 8.46
CA LEU A 92 6.58 -15.55 7.10
C LEU A 92 7.55 -14.43 6.72
N PHE A 93 8.11 -13.73 7.72
CA PHE A 93 9.04 -12.63 7.54
C PHE A 93 10.50 -12.99 7.82
N LYS A 94 10.85 -14.27 8.01
CA LYS A 94 12.24 -14.66 8.37
C LYS A 94 13.31 -14.20 7.37
N ASN A 95 12.91 -13.91 6.14
CA ASN A 95 13.80 -13.42 5.08
C ASN A 95 13.98 -11.90 5.09
N CYS A 96 13.24 -11.18 5.94
CA CYS A 96 13.31 -9.73 6.11
C CYS A 96 14.38 -9.35 7.14
N SER A 97 15.09 -8.25 6.90
CA SER A 97 16.21 -7.81 7.74
C SER A 97 15.80 -7.31 9.12
N GLY A 98 14.52 -7.02 9.37
CA GLY A 98 13.98 -6.56 10.66
C GLY A 98 13.19 -7.63 11.42
N CYS A 99 13.25 -8.89 10.99
CA CYS A 99 12.46 -9.97 11.58
C CYS A 99 12.86 -10.27 13.03
N TYR A 100 14.16 -10.16 13.35
CA TYR A 100 14.65 -10.41 14.70
C TYR A 100 14.15 -9.36 15.68
N GLU A 101 14.22 -8.08 15.32
CA GLU A 101 13.74 -6.98 16.16
C GLU A 101 12.21 -7.01 16.31
N ALA A 102 11.49 -7.42 15.26
CA ALA A 102 10.04 -7.46 15.29
C ALA A 102 9.49 -8.69 16.04
N PHE A 103 10.08 -9.87 15.86
CA PHE A 103 9.51 -11.15 16.32
C PHE A 103 10.45 -11.98 17.19
N GLY A 104 11.71 -11.59 17.37
CA GLY A 104 12.73 -12.38 18.05
C GLY A 104 13.22 -13.60 17.24
N ILE A 105 12.86 -13.68 15.95
CA ILE A 105 13.19 -14.81 15.07
C ILE A 105 14.48 -14.50 14.32
N LYS A 106 15.44 -15.43 14.38
CA LYS A 106 16.70 -15.30 13.64
C LYS A 106 16.43 -15.25 12.15
N SER A 107 16.87 -14.18 11.50
CA SER A 107 16.63 -14.01 10.07
C SER A 107 17.52 -14.96 9.26
N VAL A 108 17.01 -15.50 8.15
CA VAL A 108 17.84 -16.34 7.25
C VAL A 108 18.89 -15.50 6.51
N ARG A 109 18.72 -14.17 6.48
CA ARG A 109 19.72 -13.22 5.96
C ARG A 109 20.83 -12.89 6.96
N GLU A 110 20.90 -13.58 8.10
CA GLU A 110 22.03 -13.51 9.04
C GLU A 110 23.33 -13.82 8.28
N GLY A 111 24.01 -12.74 7.89
CA GLY A 111 25.08 -12.69 6.90
C GLY A 111 25.27 -11.26 6.37
N PHE A 112 24.19 -10.48 6.30
CA PHE A 112 24.27 -9.02 6.16
C PHE A 112 24.21 -8.36 7.53
N THR A 113 25.33 -8.41 8.27
CA THR A 113 25.59 -7.37 9.26
C THR A 113 25.66 -6.06 8.49
N TYR A 114 24.58 -5.27 8.51
CA TYR A 114 24.67 -3.87 8.11
C TYR A 114 25.64 -3.26 9.12
N LYS A 115 26.90 -3.03 8.72
CA LYS A 115 27.82 -2.14 9.45
C LYS A 115 27.25 -0.72 9.29
N ALA A 116 26.10 -0.46 9.91
CA ALA A 116 25.77 0.88 10.29
C ALA A 116 26.90 1.26 11.24
N ASN A 117 27.81 2.11 10.78
CA ASN A 117 28.54 2.96 11.70
C ASN A 117 27.47 3.78 12.40
N ILE A 118 26.91 3.24 13.48
CA ILE A 118 26.06 3.96 14.41
C ILE A 118 26.98 5.04 14.95
N LYS A 119 26.93 6.22 14.33
CA LYS A 119 27.50 7.41 14.95
C LYS A 119 26.62 7.67 16.15
N GLU A 120 27.14 7.41 17.34
CA GLU A 120 26.55 7.91 18.56
C GLU A 120 26.27 9.38 18.37
N VAL A 121 25.00 9.74 18.49
CA VAL A 121 24.57 11.12 18.39
C VAL A 121 24.95 11.74 19.73
N GLU A 122 26.05 12.51 19.75
CA GLU A 122 26.56 13.19 20.96
C GLU A 122 25.53 14.14 21.61
N SER A 123 24.45 14.52 20.89
CA SER A 123 23.39 15.37 21.42
C SER A 123 22.06 15.25 20.68
N PHE A 124 20.95 15.16 21.43
CA PHE A 124 19.58 15.23 20.91
C PHE A 124 19.15 16.65 20.49
N THR A 125 20.01 17.67 20.62
CA THR A 125 19.69 19.02 20.12
C THR A 125 19.70 19.04 18.59
N PRO A 126 18.61 19.49 17.93
CA PRO A 126 18.55 19.55 16.49
C PRO A 126 19.62 20.49 15.93
N VAL A 127 20.56 19.95 15.15
CA VAL A 127 21.51 20.76 14.39
C VAL A 127 20.77 21.37 13.21
N PHE A 128 20.26 22.59 13.40
CA PHE A 128 19.77 23.38 12.27
C PHE A 128 20.95 23.63 11.33
N LYS A 129 20.93 23.01 10.15
CA LYS A 129 21.87 23.34 9.06
C LYS A 129 21.70 24.83 8.75
N LYS A 130 22.53 25.68 9.34
CA LYS A 130 22.71 27.06 8.88
C LYS A 130 23.26 26.93 7.46
N TYR A 131 22.40 27.19 6.46
CA TYR A 131 22.81 27.28 5.07
C TYR A 131 24.00 28.24 4.99
N LYS A 132 25.18 27.70 4.74
CA LYS A 132 26.43 28.48 4.86
C LYS A 132 26.52 29.60 3.82
N ASN A 133 25.73 29.59 2.74
CA ASN A 133 25.82 30.61 1.70
C ASN A 133 24.44 31.04 1.13
N LYS A 134 24.27 32.37 0.92
CA LYS A 134 23.11 32.97 0.22
C LYS A 134 22.88 32.42 -1.20
N ASN A 135 23.90 31.81 -1.82
CA ASN A 135 23.85 31.29 -3.18
C ASN A 135 23.07 29.97 -3.32
N ASP A 136 22.95 29.16 -2.26
CA ASP A 136 22.16 27.91 -2.31
C ASP A 136 20.65 28.17 -2.48
N LYS A 137 20.16 29.33 -2.04
CA LYS A 137 18.77 29.76 -2.29
C LYS A 137 18.50 30.08 -3.77
N ARG A 138 19.53 30.42 -4.56
CA ARG A 138 19.37 30.86 -5.96
C ARG A 138 19.13 29.69 -6.91
N ASN A 139 19.86 28.58 -6.74
CA ASN A 139 19.69 27.37 -7.57
C ASN A 139 18.28 26.79 -7.43
N ASN A 140 17.73 26.77 -6.21
CA ASN A 140 16.36 26.32 -5.94
C ASN A 140 15.25 27.12 -6.66
N ARG A 141 15.48 28.38 -7.07
CA ARG A 141 14.49 29.17 -7.84
C ARG A 141 14.48 28.78 -9.31
N THR A 142 15.64 28.49 -9.89
CA THR A 142 15.79 28.07 -11.28
C THR A 142 15.17 26.69 -11.49
N ASP A 143 15.41 25.76 -10.56
CA ASP A 143 14.84 24.41 -10.62
C ASP A 143 13.32 24.41 -10.50
N LYS A 144 12.76 25.22 -9.60
CA LYS A 144 11.29 25.38 -9.50
C LYS A 144 10.67 25.97 -10.78
N LYS A 145 11.35 26.90 -11.43
CA LYS A 145 10.88 27.48 -12.71
C LYS A 145 10.92 26.43 -13.84
N ASN A 146 11.98 25.62 -13.89
CA ASN A 146 12.14 24.56 -14.88
C ASN A 146 11.08 23.46 -14.69
N ILE A 147 10.81 23.04 -13.45
CA ILE A 147 9.74 22.07 -13.14
C ILE A 147 8.36 22.60 -13.56
N ARG A 148 8.07 23.87 -13.27
CA ARG A 148 6.78 24.49 -13.65
C ARG A 148 6.61 24.57 -15.18
N ASN A 149 7.68 24.88 -15.90
CA ASN A 149 7.66 24.94 -17.36
C ASN A 149 7.51 23.55 -18.01
N ALA A 150 8.22 22.54 -17.49
CA ALA A 150 8.11 21.17 -17.96
C ALA A 150 6.69 20.60 -17.74
N SER A 151 6.09 20.87 -16.57
CA SER A 151 4.73 20.46 -16.26
C SER A 151 3.70 21.11 -17.21
N LYS A 152 3.83 22.42 -17.49
CA LYS A 152 2.96 23.13 -18.43
C LYS A 152 3.07 22.57 -19.85
N LEU A 153 4.28 22.27 -20.32
CA LEU A 153 4.52 21.71 -21.64
C LEU A 153 3.93 20.30 -21.78
N ASN A 154 4.07 19.47 -20.76
CA ASN A 154 3.49 18.12 -20.75
C ASN A 154 1.96 18.14 -20.75
N ALA A 155 1.34 19.05 -19.99
CA ALA A 155 -0.10 19.24 -20.02
C ALA A 155 -0.61 19.66 -21.42
N MET A 156 0.10 20.59 -22.08
CA MET A 156 -0.23 21.00 -23.45
C MET A 156 -0.10 19.85 -24.46
N LYS A 157 0.97 19.04 -24.38
CA LYS A 157 1.15 17.86 -25.24
C LYS A 157 0.02 16.85 -25.05
N LYS A 158 -0.38 16.58 -23.80
CA LYS A 158 -1.49 15.67 -23.48
C LYS A 158 -2.82 16.18 -24.04
N ALA A 159 -3.11 17.46 -23.90
CA ALA A 159 -4.32 18.07 -24.46
C ALA A 159 -4.36 17.99 -26.00
N LYS A 160 -3.21 18.17 -26.67
CA LYS A 160 -3.10 18.02 -28.12
C LYS A 160 -3.33 16.57 -28.58
N SER A 161 -2.76 15.58 -27.86
CA SER A 161 -3.00 14.16 -28.14
C SER A 161 -4.48 13.80 -28.06
N LEU A 162 -5.14 14.16 -26.96
CA LEU A 162 -6.57 13.92 -26.75
C LEU A 162 -7.45 14.56 -27.84
N ARG A 163 -7.07 15.76 -28.30
CA ARG A 163 -7.78 16.42 -29.40
C ARG A 163 -7.62 15.64 -30.71
N ASN A 164 -6.42 15.17 -31.02
CA ASN A 164 -6.16 14.37 -32.22
C ASN A 164 -6.89 13.03 -32.18
N GLU A 165 -6.85 12.33 -31.05
CA GLU A 165 -7.59 11.08 -30.83
C GLU A 165 -9.09 11.26 -31.05
N LYS A 166 -9.66 12.38 -30.59
CA LYS A 166 -11.08 12.70 -30.81
C LYS A 166 -11.40 12.95 -32.29
N ILE A 167 -10.50 13.60 -33.04
CA ILE A 167 -10.67 13.84 -34.47
C ILE A 167 -10.60 12.51 -35.22
N GLU A 168 -9.59 11.69 -34.94
CA GLU A 168 -9.39 10.38 -35.58
C GLU A 168 -10.57 9.45 -35.32
N TYR A 169 -11.09 9.43 -34.09
CA TYR A 169 -12.30 8.67 -33.76
C TYR A 169 -13.51 9.14 -34.57
N ALA A 170 -13.73 10.46 -34.70
CA ALA A 170 -14.84 11.00 -35.47
C ALA A 170 -14.71 10.67 -36.97
N GLU A 171 -13.49 10.64 -37.52
CA GLU A 171 -13.23 10.23 -38.90
C GLU A 171 -13.52 8.74 -39.11
N LYS A 172 -13.06 7.87 -38.20
CA LYS A 172 -13.37 6.42 -38.23
C LYS A 172 -14.87 6.16 -38.21
N VAL A 173 -15.61 6.87 -37.35
CA VAL A 173 -17.09 6.77 -37.29
C VAL A 173 -17.73 7.19 -38.61
N LYS A 174 -17.32 8.33 -39.19
CA LYS A 174 -17.83 8.79 -40.50
C LYS A 174 -17.54 7.79 -41.62
N GLU A 175 -16.36 7.17 -41.62
CA GLU A 175 -16.00 6.16 -42.62
C GLU A 175 -16.83 4.89 -42.48
N MET A 176 -17.10 4.43 -41.25
CA MET A 176 -18.02 3.31 -41.00
C MET A 176 -19.43 3.60 -41.53
N TYR A 177 -19.98 4.79 -41.28
CA TYR A 177 -21.28 5.18 -41.82
C TYR A 177 -21.29 5.28 -43.36
N ARG A 178 -20.19 5.74 -43.99
CA ARG A 178 -20.06 5.76 -45.46
C ARG A 178 -20.06 4.34 -46.05
N LYS A 179 -19.30 3.41 -45.46
CA LYS A 179 -19.26 1.99 -45.89
C LYS A 179 -20.60 1.29 -45.68
N ALA A 180 -21.30 1.59 -44.59
CA ALA A 180 -22.64 1.05 -44.35
C ALA A 180 -23.68 1.55 -45.37
N LYS A 181 -23.50 2.78 -45.88
CA LYS A 181 -24.40 3.38 -46.88
C LYS A 181 -24.08 2.94 -48.32
N SER A 182 -22.85 2.52 -48.62
CA SER A 182 -22.47 2.00 -49.95
C SER A 182 -22.77 0.51 -50.16
N ASN A 183 -23.06 -0.23 -49.08
CA ASN A 183 -23.40 -1.66 -49.09
C ASN A 183 -24.92 -1.94 -49.03
N ASN A 184 -25.74 -0.89 -49.13
CA ASN A 184 -27.19 -0.91 -49.35
C ASN A 184 -27.48 -0.27 -50.71
#